data_AF-A0A8S0RW97-F1
#
_entry.id   AF-A0A8S0RW97-F1
#
_cell.length_a   1.000
_cell.length_b   1.000
_cell.length_c   1.000
_cell.angle_alpha   90.00
_cell.angle_beta   90.00
_cell.angle_gamma   90.00
#
_symmetry.space_group_name_H-M   'P 1'
#
loop_
_entity.id
_entity.type
_entity.pdbx_description
1 polymer ?
#
loop_
_entity_poly.entity_id
_entity_poly.type
_entity_poly.pdbx_seq_one_letter_code
_entity_poly.pdbx_strand_id
1 'polypeptide(L)' 'MYDLDVKEALNWLPREIVDARNQRLKRAMDLSLKHEYLPEELQAMQTPFRSYLQEMLALVIPISSKRSTHEIFKSEG' A
#
# COMPACT_ATOMS: atom_id res chain seq x y z
N MET A 1 -11.65 1.26 -8.34
CA MET A 1 -10.53 2.01 -8.95
C MET A 1 -9.32 1.99 -8.03
N TYR A 2 -9.39 2.57 -6.83
CA TYR A 2 -8.25 2.61 -5.88
C TYR A 2 -7.62 1.27 -5.49
N ASP A 3 -8.39 0.18 -5.42
CA ASP A 3 -7.86 -1.12 -5.00
C ASP A 3 -6.87 -1.74 -6.01
N LEU A 4 -7.12 -1.54 -7.31
CA LEU A 4 -6.23 -1.97 -8.38
C LEU A 4 -4.94 -1.14 -8.41
N ASP A 5 -5.07 0.19 -8.24
CA ASP A 5 -3.92 1.10 -8.20
C ASP A 5 -3.05 0.84 -6.95
N VAL A 6 -3.65 0.51 -5.80
CA VAL A 6 -2.92 0.11 -4.59
C VAL A 6 -2.15 -1.20 -4.81
N LYS A 7 -2.77 -2.20 -5.45
CA LYS A 7 -2.10 -3.46 -5.78
C LYS A 7 -0.91 -3.24 -6.71
N GLU A 8 -1.07 -2.41 -7.75
CA GLU A 8 0.00 -2.08 -8.68
C GLU A 8 1.13 -1.28 -8.00
N ALA A 9 0.79 -0.30 -7.17
CA ALA A 9 1.76 0.44 -6.39
C ALA A 9 2.56 -0.45 -5.43
N LEU A 10 1.93 -1.45 -4.81
CA LEU A 10 2.63 -2.43 -3.97
C LEU A 10 3.57 -3.32 -4.77
N ASN A 11 3.25 -3.65 -6.03
CA ASN A 11 4.14 -4.43 -6.89
C ASN A 11 5.38 -3.67 -7.34
N TRP A 12 5.35 -2.33 -7.35
CA TRP A 12 6.49 -1.49 -7.74
C TRP A 12 7.42 -1.16 -6.58
N LEU A 13 6.96 -1.34 -5.34
CA LEU A 13 7.77 -1.08 -4.16
C LEU A 13 8.89 -2.13 -4.00
N PRO A 14 10.03 -1.74 -3.40
CA PRO A 14 11.05 -2.69 -2.95
C PRO A 14 10.46 -3.77 -2.06
N ARG A 15 10.94 -5.00 -2.25
CA ARG A 15 10.41 -6.18 -1.56
C ARG A 15 10.51 -6.04 -0.05
N GLU A 16 11.59 -5.43 0.45
CA GLU A 16 11.85 -5.21 1.87
C GLU A 16 10.75 -4.35 2.52
N ILE A 17 10.23 -3.36 1.79
CA ILE A 17 9.15 -2.49 2.26
C ILE A 17 7.82 -3.27 2.33
N VAL A 18 7.56 -4.10 1.31
CA VAL A 18 6.36 -4.94 1.25
C VAL A 18 6.38 -6.00 2.35
N ASP A 19 7.53 -6.64 2.58
CA ASP A 19 7.71 -7.63 3.64
C ASP A 19 7.55 -6.99 5.02
N ALA A 20 8.13 -5.80 5.24
CA ALA A 20 7.94 -5.05 6.49
C ALA A 20 6.48 -4.64 6.71
N ARG A 21 5.75 -4.26 5.65
CA ARG A 21 4.29 -4.02 5.71
C ARG A 21 3.56 -5.28 6.16
N ASN A 22 3.84 -6.42 5.53
CA ASN A 22 3.17 -7.68 5.81
C ASN A 22 3.44 -8.15 7.26
N GLN A 23 4.66 -7.95 7.76
CA GLN A 23 4.99 -8.22 9.17
C GLN A 23 4.19 -7.34 10.14
N ARG A 24 4.05 -6.03 9.86
CA ARG A 24 3.24 -5.12 10.69
C ARG A 24 1.77 -5.54 10.70
N LEU A 25 1.21 -5.87 9.53
CA LEU A 25 -0.18 -6.34 9.41
C LEU A 25 -0.39 -7.66 10.17
N LYS A 26 0.53 -8.62 10.03
CA LYS A 26 0.46 -9.89 10.77
C LYS A 26 0.50 -9.68 12.28
N ARG A 27 1.37 -8.79 12.76
CA ARG A 27 1.44 -8.43 14.18
C ARG A 27 0.14 -7.78 14.67
N ALA A 28 -0.42 -6.85 13.89
CA ALA A 28 -1.67 -6.20 14.25
C ALA A 28 -2.83 -7.20 14.33
N MET A 29 -2.89 -8.17 13.40
CA MET A 29 -3.88 -9.25 13.44
C MET A 29 -3.70 -10.17 14.65
N ASP A 30 -2.46 -10.55 14.98
CA ASP A 30 -2.15 -11.39 16.16
C ASP A 30 -2.58 -10.71 17.46
N LEU A 31 -2.23 -9.43 17.63
CA LEU A 31 -2.64 -8.62 18.78
C LEU A 31 -4.17 -8.44 18.84
N SER A 32 -4.81 -8.22 17.69
CA SER A 32 -6.26 -8.10 17.60
C SER A 32 -6.97 -9.39 18.01
N LEU A 33 -6.45 -10.56 17.63
CA LEU A 33 -7.02 -11.85 18.02
C LEU A 33 -6.88 -12.11 19.52
N LYS A 34 -5.79 -11.64 20.12
CA LYS A 34 -5.52 -11.75 21.56
C LYS A 34 -6.25 -10.70 22.39
N HIS A 35 -6.90 -9.71 21.76
CA HIS A 35 -7.44 -8.52 22.42
C HIS A 35 -6.38 -7.76 23.24
N GLU A 36 -5.14 -7.76 22.75
CA GLU A 36 -3.99 -7.11 23.38
C GLU A 36 -3.51 -5.93 22.55
N TYR A 37 -2.81 -4.99 23.19
CA TYR A 37 -2.15 -3.87 22.53
C TYR A 37 -0.64 -4.11 22.47
N LEU A 38 0.03 -3.38 21.58
CA LEU A 38 1.48 -3.39 21.50
C LEU A 38 2.07 -2.82 22.81
N PRO A 39 3.17 -3.33 23.36
CA PRO A 39 3.82 -2.75 24.54
C PRO A 39 4.19 -1.27 24.35
N GLU A 40 4.11 -0.47 25.41
CA GLU A 40 4.31 0.99 25.38
C GLU A 40 5.65 1.40 24.74
N GLU A 41 6.74 0.71 25.09
CA GLU A 41 8.07 0.96 24.53
C GLU A 41 8.09 0.81 23.00
N LEU A 42 7.37 -0.19 22.48
CA LEU A 42 7.27 -0.45 21.04
C LEU A 42 6.27 0.48 20.36
N GLN A 43 5.25 0.97 21.07
CA GLN A 43 4.34 2.01 20.59
C GLN A 43 5.09 3.33 20.37
N ALA A 44 5.92 3.74 21.33
CA ALA A 44 6.72 4.96 21.24
C ALA A 44 7.70 4.97 20.05
N MET A 45 8.14 3.79 19.62
CA MET A 45 9.00 3.62 18.44
C MET A 45 8.24 3.64 17.10
N GLN A 46 6.90 3.57 17.10
CA GLN A 46 6.14 3.56 15.85
C GLN A 46 6.16 4.93 15.17
N THR A 47 6.09 4.92 13.83
CA THR A 47 5.94 6.13 13.02
C THR A 47 4.69 6.04 12.14
N PRO A 48 3.47 6.17 12.70
CA PRO A 48 2.22 5.84 11.99
C PRO A 48 2.00 6.65 10.71
N PHE A 49 2.39 7.92 10.70
CA PHE A 49 2.15 8.84 9.58
C PHE A 49 3.31 8.91 8.57
N ARG A 50 4.34 8.08 8.73
CA ARG A 50 5.43 7.97 7.74
C ARG A 50 4.98 7.08 6.58
N SER A 51 4.31 7.67 5.61
CA SER A 51 3.79 6.96 4.44
C SER A 51 4.92 6.48 3.52
N TYR A 52 4.81 5.23 3.06
CA TYR A 52 5.67 4.64 2.02
C TYR A 52 4.89 4.34 0.73
N LEU A 53 3.57 4.55 0.72
CA LEU A 53 2.69 4.19 -0.39
C LEU A 53 2.18 5.43 -1.16
N GLN A 54 2.08 6.58 -0.49
CA GLN A 54 1.51 7.79 -1.08
C GLN A 54 2.30 8.30 -2.29
N GLU A 55 3.63 8.27 -2.22
CA GLU A 55 4.50 8.63 -3.36
C GLU A 55 4.30 7.68 -4.54
N MET A 56 4.15 6.38 -4.30
CA MET A 56 3.89 5.41 -5.37
C MET A 56 2.49 5.58 -5.97
N LEU A 57 1.47 5.86 -5.17
CA LEU A 57 0.12 6.13 -5.68
C LEU A 57 0.07 7.39 -6.55
N ALA A 58 0.83 8.43 -6.19
CA ALA A 58 0.95 9.64 -6.99
C ALA A 58 1.55 9.38 -8.39
N LEU A 59 2.34 8.31 -8.55
CA LEU A 59 2.89 7.88 -9.83
C LEU A 59 1.93 6.94 -10.57
N VAL A 60 1.36 5.94 -9.89
CA VAL A 60 0.54 4.89 -10.51
C VAL A 60 -0.80 5.41 -11.02
N ILE A 61 -1.51 6.25 -10.26
CA ILE A 61 -2.86 6.72 -10.61
C ILE A 61 -2.86 7.47 -11.97
N PRO A 62 -1.96 8.44 -12.22
CA PRO A 62 -1.89 9.09 -13.54
C PRO A 62 -1.56 8.12 -14.67
N ILE A 63 -0.72 7.11 -14.43
CA ILE A 63 -0.32 6.12 -15.44
C ILE A 63 -1.49 5.17 -15.77
N SER A 64 -2.22 4.73 -14.74
CA SER A 64 -3.45 3.94 -14.85
C SER A 64 -4.52 4.68 -15.65
N SER A 65 -4.77 5.96 -15.32
CA SER A 65 -5.71 6.82 -16.05
C SER A 65 -5.31 6.99 -17.52
N LYS A 66 -4.03 7.26 -17.82
CA LYS A 66 -3.53 7.38 -19.21
C LYS A 66 -3.70 6.09 -20.01
N ARG A 67 -3.39 4.93 -19.42
CA ARG A 67 -3.59 3.62 -20.07
C ARG A 67 -5.06 3.38 -20.40
N SER A 68 -5.96 3.62 -19.44
CA SER A 68 -7.39 3.48 -19.66
C SER A 68 -7.89 4.40 -20.79
N THR A 69 -7.46 5.65 -20.83
CA THR A 69 -7.83 6.55 -21.94
C THR A 69 -7.31 6.04 -23.29
N HIS A 70 -6.06 5.57 -23.35
CA HIS A 70 -5.46 5.07 -24.58
C HIS A 70 -6.14 3.79 -25.11
N GLU A 71 -6.61 2.92 -24.21
CA GLU A 71 -7.38 1.72 -24.56
C GLU A 71 -8.74 2.07 -25.16
N ILE A 72 -9.43 3.08 -24.63
CA ILE A 72 -10.71 3.57 -25.18
C ILE A 72 -10.52 4.05 -26.62
N PHE A 73 -9.52 4.89 -26.88
CA PHE A 73 -9.24 5.41 -28.23
C PHE A 73 -8.87 4.31 -29.25
N LYS A 74 -8.29 3.18 -28.82
CA LYS A 74 -8.00 2.05 -29.71
C LYS A 74 -9.21 1.18 -30.02
N SER A 75 -10.25 1.23 -29.18
CA SER A 75 -11.47 0.42 -29.37
C SER A 75 -12.52 1.08 -30.27
N GLU A 76 -12.40 2.38 -30.52
CA GLU A 76 -13.36 3.16 -31.33
C GLU A 76 -12.95 3.35 -32.81
N GLY A 77 -11.84 2.74 -33.26
CA GLY A 77 -11.36 2.78 -34.65
C GLY A 77 -11.17 1.38 -35.24
#